data_AF-A0A966IJD2-F1
#
_entry.id   AF-A0A966IJD2-F1
#
_cell.length_a   1.000
_cell.length_b   1.000
_cell.length_c   1.000
_cell.angle_alpha   90.00
_cell.angle_beta   90.00
_cell.angle_gamma   90.00
#
_symmetry.space_group_name_H-M   'P 1'
#
loop_
_entity.id
_entity.type
_entity.pdbx_description
1 polymer ?
#
loop_
_entity_poly.entity_id
_entity_poly.type
_entity_poly.pdbx_seq_one_letter_code
_entity_poly.pdbx_strand_id
1 'polypeptide(L)'
;MRSFVENWSNAIEPEVLLRVPPVPDGVGNRMRDNWLPLLQIAQLAGVKWVEKCNDAIQELEIKRKAETSALTTNDLLLDIREVLNQFSGPEIGSRELLERLLDLPEGDWHTANHGRAISSKWLAQKLRPYGIVAQRRNTGKVYMMADFDETFRRFLPTQTT
;
A
#
# COMPACT_ATOMS: atom_id res chain seq x y z
N MET A 1 8.62 -23.92 23.71
CA MET A 1 8.32 -22.69 22.95
C MET A 1 6.87 -22.66 22.48
N ARG A 2 6.38 -23.64 21.73
CA ARG A 2 4.99 -23.69 21.23
C ARG A 2 3.92 -23.63 22.32
N SER A 3 4.01 -24.51 23.32
CA SER A 3 3.09 -24.57 24.46
C SER A 3 3.07 -23.30 25.32
N PHE A 4 4.19 -22.57 25.36
CA PHE A 4 4.26 -21.28 26.05
C PHE A 4 3.43 -20.21 25.31
N VAL A 5 3.57 -20.13 23.98
CA VAL A 5 2.82 -19.17 23.16
C VAL A 5 1.33 -19.49 23.16
N GLU A 6 0.96 -20.77 23.07
CA GLU A 6 -0.45 -21.21 23.18
C GLU A 6 -1.06 -20.82 24.52
N ASN A 7 -0.38 -21.10 25.63
CA ASN A 7 -0.87 -20.74 26.96
C ASN A 7 -0.97 -19.23 27.16
N TRP A 8 0.01 -18.47 26.65
CA TRP A 8 -0.01 -17.01 26.71
C TRP A 8 -1.17 -16.42 25.89
N SER A 9 -1.40 -16.93 24.68
CA SER A 9 -2.51 -16.51 23.82
C SER A 9 -3.87 -16.80 24.46
N ASN A 10 -4.04 -17.97 25.08
CA ASN A 10 -5.30 -18.37 25.72
C ASN A 10 -5.59 -17.60 27.02
N ALA A 11 -4.57 -16.99 27.63
CA ALA A 11 -4.71 -16.19 28.84
C ALA A 11 -5.09 -14.72 28.56
N ILE A 12 -5.09 -14.30 27.30
CA ILE A 12 -5.42 -12.92 26.92
C ILE A 12 -6.92 -12.81 26.65
N GLU A 13 -7.56 -11.86 27.33
CA GLU A 13 -8.95 -11.51 27.04
C GLU A 13 -9.05 -10.86 25.65
N PRO A 14 -9.92 -11.36 24.75
CA PRO A 14 -10.06 -10.82 23.40
C PRO A 14 -10.38 -9.32 23.35
N GLU A 15 -11.03 -8.80 24.40
CA GLU A 15 -11.37 -7.39 24.56
C GLU A 15 -10.15 -6.48 24.64
N VAL A 16 -8.99 -7.00 25.07
CA VAL A 16 -7.74 -6.24 25.10
C VAL A 16 -7.25 -5.96 23.68
N LEU A 17 -7.47 -6.88 22.73
CA LEU A 17 -7.12 -6.69 21.32
C LEU A 17 -8.05 -5.69 20.62
N LEU A 18 -9.25 -5.44 21.17
CA LEU A 18 -10.17 -4.44 20.64
C LEU A 18 -9.76 -3.00 21.03
N ARG A 19 -8.80 -2.84 21.95
CA ARG A 19 -8.25 -1.51 22.26
C ARG A 19 -7.39 -1.06 21.09
N VAL A 20 -7.84 -0.04 20.39
CA VAL A 20 -7.11 0.57 19.28
C VAL A 20 -5.97 1.42 19.86
N PRO A 21 -4.69 1.03 19.69
CA PRO A 21 -3.58 1.89 20.06
C PRO A 21 -3.66 3.21 19.29
N PRO A 22 -3.29 4.35 19.92
CA PRO A 22 -3.16 5.60 19.19
C PRO A 22 -2.09 5.42 18.11
N VAL A 23 -2.49 5.60 16.86
CA VAL A 23 -1.56 5.64 15.72
C VAL A 23 -1.17 7.11 15.52
N PRO A 24 0.13 7.42 15.29
CA PRO A 24 0.56 8.78 15.03
C PRO A 24 -0.19 9.45 13.86
N ASP A 25 -0.31 10.78 13.91
CA ASP A 25 -0.89 11.56 12.82
C ASP A 25 -0.05 11.45 11.53
N GLY A 26 -0.70 11.50 10.36
CA GLY A 26 -0.02 11.39 9.05
C GLY A 26 0.21 9.96 8.56
N VAL A 27 -0.25 8.98 9.33
CA VAL A 27 -0.28 7.57 8.94
C VAL A 27 -1.49 7.30 8.03
N GLY A 28 -1.22 6.93 6.78
CA GLY A 28 -2.24 6.57 5.79
C GLY A 28 -2.91 5.24 6.11
N ASN A 29 -4.04 4.93 5.46
CA ASN A 29 -4.92 3.81 5.85
C ASN A 29 -4.19 2.45 5.86
N ARG A 30 -3.45 2.13 4.80
CA ARG A 30 -2.66 0.89 4.68
C ARG A 30 -1.56 0.74 5.71
N MET A 31 -0.95 1.87 6.05
CA MET A 31 0.07 1.88 7.09
C MET A 31 -0.58 1.63 8.45
N ARG A 32 -1.81 2.12 8.70
CA ARG A 32 -2.57 1.70 9.89
C ARG A 32 -2.79 0.20 9.87
N ASP A 33 -3.27 -0.38 8.78
CA ASP A 33 -3.54 -1.83 8.70
C ASP A 33 -2.30 -2.68 8.98
N ASN A 34 -1.12 -2.24 8.51
CA ASN A 34 0.13 -2.95 8.76
C ASN A 34 0.63 -2.81 10.20
N TRP A 35 0.51 -1.62 10.80
CA TRP A 35 1.09 -1.32 12.11
C TRP A 35 0.14 -1.57 13.28
N LEU A 36 -1.17 -1.56 13.06
CA LEU A 36 -2.18 -1.72 14.11
C LEU A 36 -2.08 -3.09 14.80
N PRO A 37 -1.95 -4.24 14.09
CA PRO A 37 -1.77 -5.53 14.74
C PRO A 37 -0.48 -5.60 15.56
N LEU A 38 0.60 -4.98 15.07
CA LEU A 38 1.89 -4.93 15.77
C LEU A 38 1.79 -4.13 17.07
N LEU A 39 1.12 -2.97 17.03
CA LEU A 39 0.91 -2.14 18.21
C LEU A 39 0.00 -2.84 19.24
N GLN A 40 -1.01 -3.59 18.81
CA GLN A 40 -1.86 -4.40 19.71
C GLN A 40 -1.04 -5.48 20.44
N ILE A 41 -0.18 -6.20 19.72
CA ILE A 41 0.73 -7.18 20.33
C ILE A 41 1.72 -6.49 21.28
N ALA A 42 2.25 -5.34 20.88
CA ALA A 42 3.18 -4.56 21.70
C ALA A 42 2.56 -4.10 23.02
N GLN A 43 1.28 -3.71 23.03
CA GLN A 43 0.56 -3.37 24.25
C GLN A 43 0.49 -4.56 25.22
N LEU A 44 0.24 -5.77 24.70
CA LEU A 44 0.22 -7.00 25.50
C LEU A 44 1.60 -7.37 26.04
N ALA A 45 2.66 -7.06 25.29
CA ALA A 45 4.04 -7.30 25.69
C ALA A 45 4.61 -6.24 26.65
N GLY A 46 3.91 -5.10 26.82
CA GLY A 46 4.23 -4.03 27.76
C GLY A 46 4.81 -2.76 27.11
N VAL A 47 4.86 -1.67 27.90
CA VAL A 47 5.13 -0.30 27.44
C VAL A 47 6.39 -0.16 26.57
N LYS A 48 7.48 -0.84 26.92
CA LYS A 48 8.75 -0.78 26.16
C LYS A 48 8.62 -1.27 24.71
N TRP A 49 7.70 -2.18 24.44
CA TRP A 49 7.46 -2.66 23.07
C TRP A 49 6.64 -1.66 22.26
N VAL A 50 5.70 -0.97 22.92
CA VAL A 50 4.92 0.11 22.29
C VAL A 50 5.84 1.25 21.86
N GLU A 51 6.78 1.66 22.73
CA GLU A 51 7.80 2.67 22.42
C GLU A 51 8.63 2.28 21.19
N LYS A 52 9.11 1.03 21.13
CA LYS A 52 9.85 0.52 19.97
C LYS A 52 9.04 0.53 18.67
N CYS A 53 7.75 0.17 18.74
CA CYS A 53 6.88 0.25 17.56
C CYS A 53 6.68 1.69 17.10
N ASN A 54 6.49 2.63 18.03
CA ASN A 54 6.37 4.05 17.69
C ASN A 54 7.65 4.61 17.08
N ASP A 55 8.82 4.26 17.61
CA ASP A 55 10.12 4.64 17.04
C ASP A 55 10.29 4.09 15.63
N ALA A 56 9.91 2.83 15.41
CA ALA A 56 9.97 2.19 14.09
C ALA A 56 9.00 2.84 13.09
N ILE A 57 7.78 3.18 13.51
CA ILE A 57 6.80 3.93 12.72
C ILE A 57 7.37 5.30 12.30
N GLN A 58 7.97 6.02 13.25
CA GLN A 58 8.56 7.33 12.99
C GLN A 58 9.70 7.24 11.96
N GLU A 59 10.56 6.25 12.06
CA GLU A 59 11.71 6.07 11.17
C GLU A 59 11.29 5.56 9.78
N LEU A 60 10.57 4.43 9.75
CA LEU A 60 10.28 3.69 8.52
C LEU A 60 9.21 4.35 7.67
N GLU A 61 8.36 5.18 8.27
CA GLU A 61 7.20 5.70 7.56
C GLU A 61 7.17 7.22 7.54
N ILE A 62 7.36 7.88 8.68
CA ILE A 62 7.31 9.34 8.74
C ILE A 62 8.57 9.96 8.11
N LYS A 63 9.77 9.53 8.53
CA LYS A 63 11.03 10.03 7.95
C LYS A 63 11.24 9.52 6.53
N ARG A 64 10.98 8.24 6.26
CA ARG A 64 11.06 7.68 4.89
C ARG A 64 10.15 8.43 3.90
N LYS A 65 8.92 8.80 4.28
CA LYS A 65 8.01 9.62 3.43
C LYS A 65 8.55 11.03 3.17
N ALA A 66 9.29 11.61 4.11
CA ALA A 66 9.89 12.93 3.95
C ALA A 66 11.08 12.92 2.98
N GLU A 67 11.85 11.83 2.97
CA GLU A 67 13.05 11.68 2.12
C GLU A 67 12.74 11.10 0.74
N THR A 68 11.71 10.26 0.64
CA THR A 68 11.26 9.63 -0.61
C THR A 68 9.74 9.77 -0.65
N SER A 69 9.14 10.22 -1.76
CA SER A 69 7.67 10.34 -1.93
C SER A 69 6.95 8.98 -1.94
N ALA A 70 7.10 8.21 -0.86
CA ALA A 70 7.00 6.77 -0.85
C ALA A 70 5.62 6.31 -0.37
N LEU A 71 4.65 6.34 -1.30
CA LEU A 71 4.02 5.06 -1.59
C LEU A 71 5.11 4.20 -2.23
N THR A 72 5.36 3.01 -1.69
CA THR A 72 6.36 2.15 -2.32
C THR A 72 5.88 1.84 -3.73
N THR A 73 6.81 1.71 -4.66
CA THR A 73 6.44 1.42 -6.05
C THR A 73 5.67 0.08 -6.16
N ASN A 74 5.79 -0.79 -5.17
CA ASN A 74 4.95 -1.97 -4.97
C ASN A 74 3.49 -1.65 -4.61
N ASP A 75 3.21 -0.65 -3.79
CA ASP A 75 1.84 -0.23 -3.46
C ASP A 75 1.10 0.23 -4.73
N LEU A 76 1.79 0.95 -5.61
CA LEU A 76 1.24 1.33 -6.91
C LEU A 76 0.88 0.11 -7.77
N LEU A 77 1.75 -0.89 -7.86
CA LEU A 77 1.46 -2.09 -8.65
C LEU A 77 0.32 -2.93 -8.07
N LEU A 78 0.22 -3.01 -6.73
CA LEU A 78 -0.90 -3.69 -6.08
C LEU A 78 -2.23 -3.01 -6.39
N ASP A 79 -2.27 -1.68 -6.36
CA ASP A 79 -3.49 -0.89 -6.58
C ASP A 79 -3.90 -0.91 -8.02
N ILE A 80 -2.92 -0.82 -8.92
CA ILE A 80 -3.17 -1.00 -10.34
C ILE A 80 -3.74 -2.39 -10.59
N ARG A 81 -3.22 -3.45 -9.96
CA ARG A 81 -3.79 -4.80 -10.08
C ARG A 81 -5.24 -4.85 -9.57
N GLU A 82 -5.54 -4.22 -8.45
CA GLU A 82 -6.88 -4.17 -7.88
C GLU A 82 -7.88 -3.45 -8.81
N VAL A 83 -7.56 -2.24 -9.27
CA VAL A 83 -8.46 -1.49 -10.15
C VAL A 83 -8.60 -2.14 -11.54
N LEU A 84 -7.58 -2.88 -11.97
CA LEU A 84 -7.60 -3.62 -13.23
C LEU A 84 -8.30 -4.97 -13.15
N ASN A 85 -8.45 -5.59 -11.97
CA ASN A 85 -9.26 -6.81 -11.80
C ASN A 85 -10.72 -6.59 -12.21
N GLN A 86 -11.22 -5.36 -12.10
CA GLN A 86 -12.58 -4.97 -12.51
C GLN A 86 -12.63 -4.42 -13.94
N PHE A 87 -11.51 -4.40 -14.67
CA PHE A 87 -11.42 -3.88 -16.03
C PHE A 87 -11.33 -5.03 -17.03
N SER A 88 -12.09 -4.94 -18.11
CA SER A 88 -12.06 -5.89 -19.23
C SER A 88 -11.68 -5.18 -20.52
N GLY A 89 -10.53 -5.52 -21.10
CA GLY A 89 -10.07 -4.98 -22.36
C GLY A 89 -8.60 -5.31 -22.61
N PRO A 90 -8.08 -5.14 -23.84
CA PRO A 90 -6.66 -5.37 -24.14
C PRO A 90 -5.75 -4.18 -23.77
N GLU A 91 -6.32 -2.98 -23.63
CA GLU A 91 -5.63 -1.75 -23.29
C GLU A 91 -6.53 -0.84 -22.45
N ILE A 92 -5.94 -0.09 -21.51
CA ILE A 92 -6.65 0.89 -20.66
C ILE A 92 -6.17 2.31 -20.97
N GLY A 93 -7.10 3.27 -21.02
CA GLY A 93 -6.76 4.67 -21.20
C GLY A 93 -5.95 5.21 -20.01
N SER A 94 -4.89 5.99 -20.26
CA SER A 94 -4.08 6.58 -19.19
C SER A 94 -4.87 7.54 -18.29
N ARG A 95 -5.97 8.12 -18.79
CA ARG A 95 -6.88 8.95 -18.01
C ARG A 95 -7.81 8.08 -17.15
N GLU A 96 -8.38 7.04 -17.74
CA GLU A 96 -9.23 6.09 -17.02
C GLU A 96 -8.49 5.39 -15.89
N LEU A 97 -7.26 4.92 -16.14
CA LEU A 97 -6.43 4.32 -15.09
C LEU A 97 -6.14 5.30 -13.95
N LEU A 98 -5.91 6.58 -14.27
CA LEU A 98 -5.70 7.63 -13.27
C LEU A 98 -6.96 7.87 -12.42
N GLU A 99 -8.12 7.98 -13.07
CA GLU A 99 -9.42 8.18 -12.41
C GLU A 99 -9.72 7.01 -11.47
N ARG A 100 -9.59 5.76 -11.95
CA ARG A 100 -9.77 4.55 -11.13
C ARG A 100 -8.86 4.48 -9.91
N LEU A 101 -7.59 4.92 -10.03
CA LEU A 101 -6.68 4.98 -8.88
C LEU A 101 -7.10 6.05 -7.87
N LEU A 102 -7.54 7.22 -8.33
CA LEU A 102 -8.02 8.28 -7.44
C LEU A 102 -9.32 7.88 -6.72
N ASP A 103 -10.17 7.08 -7.37
CA ASP A 103 -11.41 6.58 -6.78
C ASP A 103 -11.21 5.41 -5.80
N LEU A 104 -9.98 4.89 -5.66
CA LEU A 104 -9.68 3.78 -4.74
C LEU A 104 -9.66 4.29 -3.28
N PRO A 105 -10.59 3.86 -2.41
CA PRO A 105 -10.72 4.41 -1.05
C PRO A 105 -9.47 4.21 -0.18
N GLU A 106 -8.78 3.09 -0.39
CA GLU A 106 -7.60 2.69 0.37
C GLU A 106 -6.29 3.27 -0.19
N GLY A 107 -6.36 4.02 -1.29
CA GLY A 107 -5.21 4.60 -1.95
C GLY A 107 -4.97 6.05 -1.51
N ASP A 108 -3.79 6.35 -0.95
CA ASP A 108 -3.36 7.73 -0.62
C ASP A 108 -3.02 8.56 -1.91
N TRP A 109 -3.65 8.26 -3.05
CA TRP A 109 -3.31 8.80 -4.37
C TRP A 109 -3.63 10.29 -4.53
N HIS A 110 -4.52 10.84 -3.69
CA HIS A 110 -4.83 12.27 -3.64
C HIS A 110 -3.70 13.13 -3.03
N THR A 111 -2.72 12.54 -2.37
CA THR A 111 -1.60 13.26 -1.74
C THR A 111 -0.22 12.72 -2.14
N ALA A 112 -0.17 11.61 -2.88
CA ALA A 112 1.07 10.91 -3.25
C ALA A 112 2.04 11.70 -4.15
N ASN A 113 1.61 12.81 -4.76
CA ASN A 113 2.46 13.66 -5.59
C ASN A 113 2.83 14.94 -4.83
N HIS A 114 3.74 14.83 -3.87
CA HIS A 114 4.20 15.95 -3.04
C HIS A 114 3.05 16.69 -2.34
N GLY A 115 2.14 15.94 -1.70
CA GLY A 115 0.95 16.47 -1.04
C GLY A 115 -0.19 16.83 -1.99
N ARG A 116 -0.08 16.47 -3.27
CA ARG A 116 -1.11 16.69 -4.30
C ARG A 116 -1.53 15.37 -4.93
N ALA A 117 -2.64 15.42 -5.66
CA ALA A 117 -3.13 14.27 -6.41
C ALA A 117 -2.12 13.85 -7.49
N ILE A 118 -2.05 12.54 -7.72
CA ILE A 118 -1.28 11.98 -8.83
C ILE A 118 -1.80 12.52 -10.17
N SER A 119 -0.92 12.49 -11.18
CA SER A 119 -1.21 12.93 -12.54
C SER A 119 -0.76 11.88 -13.53
N SER A 120 -1.23 11.93 -14.78
CA SER A 120 -0.77 10.99 -15.83
C SER A 120 0.75 11.08 -16.05
N LYS A 121 1.36 12.26 -15.84
CA LYS A 121 2.82 12.42 -15.91
C LYS A 121 3.52 11.70 -14.76
N TRP A 122 3.00 11.85 -13.54
CA TRP A 122 3.51 11.14 -12.36
C TRP A 122 3.39 9.62 -12.56
N LEU A 123 2.24 9.15 -13.02
CA LEU A 123 1.98 7.72 -13.28
C LEU A 123 2.96 7.16 -14.32
N ALA A 124 3.14 7.85 -15.45
CA ALA A 124 4.09 7.43 -16.48
C ALA A 124 5.54 7.38 -15.96
N GLN A 125 5.94 8.31 -15.08
CA GLN A 125 7.27 8.30 -14.47
C GLN A 125 7.46 7.13 -13.51
N LYS A 126 6.44 6.77 -12.73
CA LYS A 126 6.48 5.66 -11.77
C LYS A 126 6.36 4.29 -12.41
N LEU A 127 5.70 4.19 -13.56
CA LEU A 127 5.56 2.94 -14.32
C LEU A 127 6.78 2.62 -15.19
N ARG A 128 7.52 3.64 -15.64
CA ARG A 128 8.68 3.47 -16.52
C ARG A 128 9.76 2.48 -16.02
N PRO A 129 10.13 2.44 -14.72
CA PRO A 129 11.11 1.47 -14.21
C PRO A 129 10.70 0.00 -14.39
N TYR A 130 9.40 -0.28 -14.56
CA TYR A 130 8.87 -1.62 -14.81
C TYR A 130 8.79 -1.98 -16.29
N GLY A 131 9.14 -1.04 -17.19
CA GLY A 131 8.98 -1.23 -18.63
C GLY A 131 7.57 -0.92 -19.15
N ILE A 132 6.63 -0.52 -18.28
CA ILE A 132 5.28 -0.13 -18.70
C ILE A 132 5.31 1.30 -19.25
N VAL A 133 5.03 1.44 -20.55
CA VAL A 133 5.07 2.72 -21.26
C VAL A 133 3.77 2.95 -22.02
N ALA A 134 3.20 4.15 -21.88
CA ALA A 134 1.99 4.50 -22.59
C ALA A 134 2.21 4.60 -24.11
N GLN A 135 1.37 3.93 -24.88
CA GLN A 135 1.32 4.02 -26.33
C GLN A 135 0.36 5.13 -26.78
N ARG A 136 0.68 5.80 -27.89
CA ARG A 136 -0.20 6.83 -28.46
C ARG A 136 -1.19 6.20 -29.45
N ARG A 137 -2.48 6.46 -29.24
CA ARG A 137 -3.62 6.11 -30.10
C ARG A 137 -4.35 7.39 -30.52
N ASN A 138 -5.31 7.25 -31.44
CA ASN A 138 -6.18 8.35 -31.84
C ASN A 138 -7.07 8.85 -30.69
N THR A 139 -7.42 7.96 -29.76
CA THR A 139 -8.24 8.23 -28.58
C THR A 139 -7.46 8.81 -27.39
N GLY A 140 -6.12 8.83 -27.48
CA GLY A 140 -5.25 9.32 -26.42
C GLY A 140 -4.08 8.38 -26.11
N LYS A 141 -3.53 8.48 -24.90
CA LYS A 141 -2.48 7.58 -24.41
C LYS A 141 -3.12 6.38 -23.72
N VAL A 142 -2.63 5.18 -24.04
CA VAL A 142 -3.13 3.91 -23.48
C VAL A 142 -1.98 3.06 -22.93
N TYR A 143 -2.26 2.20 -21.96
CA TYR A 143 -1.34 1.18 -21.47
C TYR A 143 -1.87 -0.20 -21.88
N MET A 144 -0.98 -1.10 -22.29
CA MET A 144 -1.37 -2.46 -22.65
C MET A 144 -1.55 -3.31 -21.40
N MET A 145 -2.62 -4.10 -21.34
CA MET A 145 -2.86 -5.02 -20.22
C MET A 145 -1.76 -6.08 -20.10
N ALA A 146 -1.23 -6.54 -21.23
CA ALA A 146 -0.13 -7.50 -21.26
C ALA A 146 1.12 -7.02 -20.51
N ASP A 147 1.44 -5.72 -20.58
CA ASP A 147 2.60 -5.13 -19.89
C ASP A 147 2.40 -5.18 -18.36
N PHE A 148 1.16 -4.94 -17.90
CA PHE A 148 0.82 -5.07 -16.49
C PHE A 148 0.86 -6.52 -16.03
N ASP A 149 0.29 -7.46 -16.78
CA ASP A 149 0.27 -8.88 -16.42
C ASP A 149 1.68 -9.47 -16.26
N GLU A 150 2.59 -9.13 -17.17
CA GLU A 150 3.99 -9.52 -17.07
C GLU A 150 4.65 -8.92 -15.83
N THR A 151 4.42 -7.63 -15.60
CA THR A 151 4.96 -6.90 -14.44
C THR A 151 4.45 -7.50 -13.13
N PHE A 152 3.15 -7.80 -13.03
CA PHE A 152 2.56 -8.41 -11.84
C PHE A 152 3.18 -9.77 -11.53
N ARG A 153 3.36 -10.62 -12.54
CA ARG A 153 4.02 -11.92 -12.37
C ARG A 153 5.46 -11.80 -11.88
N ARG A 154 6.16 -10.72 -12.26
CA ARG A 154 7.58 -10.51 -11.92
C ARG A 154 7.80 -9.87 -10.56
N PHE A 155 6.94 -8.93 -10.17
CA PHE A 155 7.19 -8.06 -9.02
C PHE A 155 6.22 -8.26 -7.86
N LEU A 156 5.05 -8.87 -8.08
CA LEU A 156 4.08 -9.11 -7.02
C LEU A 156 4.15 -10.57 -6.54
N PRO A 157 3.98 -10.81 -5.22
CA PRO A 157 3.85 -12.16 -4.73
C PRO A 157 2.60 -12.81 -5.34
N THR A 158 2.75 -14.07 -5.77
CA THR A 158 1.63 -14.94 -6.12
C THR A 158 0.74 -15.05 -4.88
N GLN A 159 -0.52 -14.65 -4.98
CA GLN A 159 -1.47 -14.87 -3.90
C GLN A 159 -1.64 -16.38 -3.74
N THR A 160 -1.01 -16.97 -2.73
CA THR A 160 -1.31 -18.33 -2.31
C THR A 160 -2.73 -18.29 -1.74
N THR A 161 -3.67 -18.86 -2.48
CA THR A 161 -5.06 -19.04 -2.06
C THR A 161 -5.15 -19.95 -0.85
#